data_AF-F7KWF9-F1
#
_entry.id   AF-F7KWF9-F1
#
_cell.length_a   1.000
_cell.length_b   1.000
_cell.length_c   1.000
_cell.angle_alpha   90.00
_cell.angle_beta   90.00
_cell.angle_gamma   90.00
#
_symmetry.space_group_name_H-M   'P 1'
#
loop_
_entity.id
_entity.type
_entity.pdbx_description
1 polymer ?
#
loop_
_entity_poly.entity_id
_entity_poly.type
_entity_poly.pdbx_seq_one_letter_code
_entity_poly.pdbx_strand_id
1 'polypeptide(L)' 'MLKFSKRDSKRLFKEVARLHGVSVAEVREQMEFAIESARNNPDPQKQAEFQKLFGTER' A
#
# COMPACT_ATOMS: atom_id res chain seq x y z
N MET A 1 1.87 3.70 20.99
CA MET A 1 1.76 2.88 19.76
C MET A 1 0.43 3.16 19.11
N LEU A 2 0.43 3.73 17.90
CA LEU A 2 -0.78 3.87 17.11
C LEU A 2 -1.26 2.44 16.76
N LYS A 3 -2.26 1.93 17.49
CA LYS A 3 -2.86 0.63 17.20
C LYS A 3 -3.71 0.79 15.95
N PHE A 4 -3.10 0.59 14.79
CA PHE A 4 -3.81 0.58 13.53
C PHE A 4 -4.64 -0.69 13.44
N SER A 5 -5.96 -0.55 13.51
CA SER A 5 -6.87 -1.70 13.42
C SER A 5 -7.37 -1.90 11.99
N LYS A 6 -7.91 -3.09 11.71
CA LYS A 6 -8.62 -3.36 10.44
C LYS A 6 -9.79 -2.40 10.19
N ARG A 7 -10.32 -1.75 11.24
CA ARG A 7 -11.39 -0.76 11.11
C ARG A 7 -10.85 0.57 10.61
N ASP A 8 -9.66 0.96 11.06
CA ASP A 8 -9.00 2.20 10.67
C ASP A 8 -8.54 2.13 9.21
N SER A 9 -7.98 1.00 8.79
CA SER A 9 -7.64 0.77 7.38
C SER A 9 -8.85 0.88 6.47
N LYS A 10 -9.97 0.20 6.81
CA LYS A 10 -11.23 0.31 6.06
C LYS A 10 -11.76 1.74 5.98
N ARG A 11 -11.59 2.55 7.03
CA ARG A 11 -12.00 3.95 7.02
C ARG A 11 -11.15 4.77 6.05
N LEU A 12 -9.82 4.60 6.09
CA LEU A 12 -8.92 5.28 5.18
C LEU A 12 -9.21 4.94 3.72
N PHE A 13 -9.39 3.66 3.39
CA PHE A 13 -9.75 3.26 2.02
C PHE A 13 -11.04 3.92 1.53
N LYS A 14 -12.06 4.05 2.38
CA LYS A 14 -13.31 4.74 2.05
C LYS A 14 -13.09 6.24 1.83
N GLU A 15 -12.25 6.86 2.64
CA GLU A 15 -11.97 8.29 2.53
C GLU A 15 -11.20 8.62 1.26
N VAL A 16 -10.17 7.82 0.94
CA VAL A 16 -9.42 7.93 -0.31
C VAL A 16 -10.34 7.71 -1.51
N ALA A 17 -11.18 6.67 -1.48
CA ALA A 17 -12.17 6.41 -2.53
C ALA A 17 -13.11 7.61 -2.74
N ARG A 18 -13.61 8.22 -1.66
CA ARG A 18 -14.47 9.40 -1.71
C ARG A 18 -13.75 10.63 -2.28
N LEU A 19 -12.49 10.86 -1.90
CA LEU A 19 -11.70 12.00 -2.37
C LEU A 19 -11.41 11.92 -3.87
N HIS A 20 -11.12 10.72 -4.36
CA HIS A 20 -10.78 10.49 -5.77
C HIS A 20 -12.01 10.18 -6.64
N GLY A 21 -13.20 10.03 -6.06
CA GLY A 21 -14.42 9.69 -6.79
C GLY A 21 -14.43 8.27 -7.35
N VAL A 22 -13.64 7.37 -6.78
CA VAL A 22 -13.44 5.99 -7.22
C VAL A 22 -14.01 4.98 -6.23
N SER A 23 -14.05 3.70 -6.60
CA SER A 23 -14.48 2.64 -5.70
C SER A 23 -13.37 2.24 -4.72
N VAL A 24 -13.74 1.78 -3.53
CA VAL A 24 -12.78 1.21 -2.53
C VAL A 24 -11.97 0.04 -3.11
N ALA A 25 -12.59 -0.75 -3.99
CA ALA A 25 -11.91 -1.85 -4.69
C ALA A 25 -10.78 -1.33 -5.60
N GLU A 26 -11.04 -0.26 -6.35
CA GLU A 26 -10.07 0.35 -7.26
C GLU A 26 -8.91 0.98 -6.48
N VAL A 27 -9.18 1.63 -5.33
CA VAL A 27 -8.12 2.11 -4.44
C VAL A 27 -7.23 0.95 -3.96
N ARG A 28 -7.84 -0.19 -3.60
CA ARG A 28 -7.07 -1.36 -3.18
C ARG A 28 -6.21 -1.90 -4.33
N GLU A 29 -6.80 -2.07 -5.50
CA GLU A 29 -6.11 -2.57 -6.69
C GLU A 29 -4.92 -1.69 -7.07
N GLN A 30 -5.10 -0.36 -7.06
CA GLN A 30 -4.02 0.58 -7.32
C GLN A 30 -2.90 0.50 -6.26
N MET A 31 -3.25 0.33 -4.99
CA MET A 31 -2.26 0.15 -3.92
C MET A 31 -1.51 -1.18 -4.04
N GLU A 32 -2.20 -2.28 -4.34
CA GLU A 32 -1.59 -3.60 -4.55
C GLU A 32 -0.65 -3.56 -5.78
N PHE A 33 -1.10 -2.97 -6.88
CA PHE A 33 -0.29 -2.80 -8.08
C PHE A 33 0.96 -1.95 -7.82
N ALA A 34 0.84 -0.85 -7.07
CA ALA A 34 1.97 -0.01 -6.71
C ALA A 34 2.99 -0.76 -5.83
N ILE A 35 2.52 -1.61 -4.91
CA ILE A 35 3.38 -2.44 -4.06
C ILE A 35 4.09 -3.52 -4.88
N GLU A 36 3.38 -4.20 -5.77
CA GLU A 36 3.95 -5.22 -6.64
C GLU A 36 4.99 -4.63 -7.61
N SER A 37 4.69 -3.46 -8.17
CA SER A 37 5.63 -2.71 -9.01
C SER A 37 6.88 -2.29 -8.24
N ALA A 38 6.72 -1.81 -7.00
CA ALA A 38 7.85 -1.46 -6.15
C ALA A 38 8.69 -2.70 -5.75
N ARG A 39 8.05 -3.86 -5.53
CA ARG A 39 8.71 -5.13 -5.21
C ARG A 39 9.53 -5.70 -6.37
N ASN A 40 9.04 -5.55 -7.60
CA ASN A 40 9.70 -6.05 -8.81
C ASN A 40 10.61 -5.00 -9.47
N ASN A 41 10.90 -3.89 -8.77
CA ASN A 41 11.72 -2.83 -9.32
C ASN A 41 13.19 -3.28 -9.43
N PRO A 42 13.83 -3.21 -10.61
CA PRO A 42 15.22 -3.64 -10.79
C PRO A 42 16.23 -2.71 -10.12
N ASP A 43 15.82 -1.52 -9.67
CA ASP A 43 16.70 -0.57 -9.00
C ASP A 43 17.08 -1.06 -7.58
N PRO A 44 18.38 -1.27 -7.29
CA PRO A 44 18.82 -1.83 -6.02
C PRO A 44 18.57 -0.91 -4.83
N GLN A 45 18.52 0.41 -5.03
CA GLN A 45 18.19 1.35 -3.96
C GLN A 45 16.71 1.29 -3.62
N LYS A 46 15.85 1.22 -4.64
CA LYS A 46 14.40 1.05 -4.45
C LYS A 46 14.08 -0.29 -3.77
N GLN A 47 14.80 -1.35 -4.13
CA GLN A 47 14.66 -2.65 -3.49
C GLN A 47 15.15 -2.64 -2.03
N ALA A 48 16.21 -1.90 -1.71
CA ALA A 48 16.68 -1.72 -0.33
C ALA A 48 15.67 -0.92 0.51
N GLU A 49 15.09 0.15 -0.03
CA GLU A 49 14.04 0.94 0.63
C GLU A 49 12.77 0.10 0.86
N PHE A 50 12.37 -0.71 -0.13
CA PHE A 50 11.25 -1.64 0.03
C PHE A 50 11.52 -2.64 1.17
N GLN A 51 12.69 -3.26 1.20
CA GLN A 51 13.09 -4.19 2.27
C GLN A 51 13.16 -3.51 3.64
N LYS A 52 13.55 -2.24 3.72
CA LYS A 52 13.58 -1.49 4.97
C LYS A 52 12.17 -1.19 5.50
N LEU A 53 11.21 -0.94 4.61
CA LEU A 53 9.83 -0.60 4.96
C LEU A 53 8.95 -1.83 5.23
N PHE A 54 9.11 -2.89 4.43
CA PHE A 54 8.26 -4.07 4.45
C PHE A 54 8.96 -5.32 5.00
N GLY A 55 10.28 -5.28 5.18
CA GLY A 55 11.09 -6.46 5.49
C GLY A 55 11.43 -7.27 4.24
N THR A 56 12.35 -8.22 4.39
CA THR A 56 12.53 -9.30 3.43
C THR A 56 11.49 -10.37 3.78
N GLU A 57 10.48 -10.60 2.93
CA GLU A 57 9.59 -11.76 3.13
C GLU A 57 10.44 -13.04 3.13
N ARG A 58 10.16 -13.90 4.11
CA ARG A 58 10.64 -15.30 4.19
C ARG A 58 9.60 -16.21 3.58
#